data_AF-A0A453DJU1-F1
#
_entry.id   AF-A0A453DJU1-F1
#
_cell.length_a   1.000
_cell.length_b   1.000
_cell.length_c   1.000
_cell.angle_alpha   90.00
_cell.angle_beta   90.00
_cell.angle_gamma   90.00
#
_symmetry.space_group_name_H-M   'P 1'
#
loop_
_entity.id
_entity.type
_entity.pdbx_description
1 polymer ?
#
loop_
_entity_poly.entity_id
_entity_poly.type
_entity_poly.pdbx_seq_one_letter_code
_entity_poly.pdbx_strand_id
1 'polypeptide(L)'
;MVKNKYLRPCQCIESIICFVVVQGCDASVLLTGDGSELQLPPNLTLQPRALQLIESIRAQVHAACGPVVSCADITALATRDAVAFSGGQGYDVPLGRLDSLAPAPSSAVFDLPQASSNATTLIDVFQTRNLDNVDLVALSGGHTIGKGHCSSFSNRFSEDSAFVRSLASNCSSDFNRLQDLDVTTPDVFDIKYFTNLQQGKGVFTSDQKLTADWRTEWVVNGFAGNHWWFFGQFAASMTKLGNLQGPQGNVGEIRRNSCFVRNGQSILTTTSDEGLAASA
;
A
#
# COMPACT_ATOMS: atom_id res chain seq x y z
N MET A 1 -21.53 -12.63 7.63
CA MET A 1 -21.20 -11.59 6.63
C MET A 1 -21.72 -10.26 7.13
N VAL A 2 -20.90 -9.49 7.86
CA VAL A 2 -21.27 -8.15 8.29
C VAL A 2 -21.13 -7.23 7.07
N LYS A 3 -22.23 -6.99 6.36
CA LYS A 3 -22.31 -5.89 5.39
C LYS A 3 -22.36 -4.58 6.17
N ASN A 4 -21.20 -4.09 6.62
CA ASN A 4 -21.13 -2.80 7.28
C ASN A 4 -21.27 -1.69 6.21
N LYS A 5 -22.42 -1.04 6.17
CA LYS A 5 -22.85 -0.04 5.17
C LYS A 5 -22.05 1.28 5.17
N TYR A 6 -20.92 1.34 5.89
CA TYR A 6 -20.18 2.59 6.16
C TYR A 6 -18.66 2.54 5.91
N LEU A 7 -18.12 1.42 5.40
CA LEU A 7 -16.74 1.39 4.90
C LEU A 7 -16.79 1.42 3.38
N ARG A 8 -16.41 2.56 2.79
CA ARG A 8 -16.04 2.60 1.37
C ARG A 8 -14.75 1.77 1.26
N PRO A 9 -14.75 0.59 0.61
CA PRO A 9 -13.58 -0.29 0.58
C PRO A 9 -12.34 0.45 0.09
N CYS A 10 -12.52 1.28 -0.94
CA CYS A 10 -11.49 1.97 -1.72
C CYS A 10 -10.57 2.90 -0.92
N GLN A 11 -11.06 3.48 0.18
CA GLN A 11 -10.26 4.38 1.03
C GLN A 11 -9.30 3.64 1.96
N CYS A 12 -9.46 2.33 2.13
CA CYS A 12 -8.57 1.51 2.94
C CYS A 12 -7.56 0.71 2.10
N ILE A 13 -7.84 0.50 0.81
CA ILE A 13 -7.08 -0.44 -0.04
C ILE A 13 -5.69 0.08 -0.34
N GLU A 14 -5.56 1.39 -0.57
CA GLU A 14 -4.28 2.01 -0.83
C GLU A 14 -3.29 1.66 0.26
N SER A 15 -3.72 1.64 1.54
CA SER A 15 -2.95 1.34 2.76
C SER A 15 -2.82 -0.16 3.14
N ILE A 16 -3.35 -1.06 2.32
CA ILE A 16 -3.36 -2.51 2.60
C ILE A 16 -2.55 -3.30 1.55
N ILE A 17 -2.19 -2.73 0.40
CA ILE A 17 -1.27 -3.37 -0.56
C ILE A 17 0.09 -3.53 0.11
N CYS A 18 0.40 -4.75 0.63
CA CYS A 18 1.51 -5.09 1.53
C CYS A 18 2.57 -4.00 1.53
N PHE A 19 2.50 -3.10 2.51
CA PHE A 19 3.19 -1.81 2.50
C PHE A 19 4.68 -2.02 2.52
N VAL A 20 5.17 -2.09 1.29
CA VAL A 20 6.51 -1.88 0.80
C VAL A 20 7.54 -2.51 1.73
N VAL A 21 7.71 -3.82 1.60
CA VAL A 21 8.92 -4.64 1.85
C VAL A 21 10.14 -3.87 2.35
N VAL A 22 10.05 -3.35 3.58
CA VAL A 22 11.19 -2.79 4.30
C VAL A 22 12.01 -3.95 4.86
N GLN A 23 11.29 -4.91 5.45
CA GLN A 23 11.85 -6.13 6.02
C GLN A 23 11.01 -7.38 5.67
N GLY A 24 10.26 -7.35 4.57
CA GLY A 24 9.32 -8.42 4.19
C GLY A 24 7.87 -8.11 4.56
N CYS A 25 6.94 -9.03 4.28
CA CYS A 25 5.54 -8.92 4.72
C CYS A 25 5.39 -9.51 6.14
N ASP A 26 5.98 -8.89 7.16
CA ASP A 26 6.06 -9.39 8.55
C ASP A 26 5.29 -8.53 9.57
N ALA A 27 4.45 -7.61 9.11
CA ALA A 27 3.69 -6.68 9.94
C ALA A 27 4.55 -5.81 10.90
N SER A 28 5.83 -5.58 10.58
CA SER A 28 6.70 -4.65 11.33
C SER A 28 6.13 -3.23 11.36
N VAL A 29 5.57 -2.77 10.23
CA VAL A 29 4.97 -1.43 10.06
C VAL A 29 3.81 -1.16 11.01
N LEU A 30 3.13 -2.21 11.50
CA LEU A 30 2.03 -2.05 12.45
C LEU A 30 2.54 -1.74 13.87
N LEU A 31 3.80 -2.00 14.20
CA LEU A 31 4.31 -1.76 15.55
C LEU A 31 4.35 -0.27 15.89
N THR A 32 3.82 0.07 17.06
CA THR A 32 3.80 1.43 17.61
C THR A 32 4.81 1.58 18.75
N GLY A 33 5.15 2.84 19.09
CA GLY A 33 6.12 3.18 20.13
C GLY A 33 7.46 3.65 19.57
N ASP A 34 8.50 3.56 20.40
CA ASP A 34 9.85 4.03 20.04
C ASP A 34 10.39 3.26 18.82
N GLY A 35 10.82 4.02 17.81
CA GLY A 35 11.33 3.45 16.55
C GLY A 35 10.25 2.94 15.59
N SER A 36 8.97 3.27 15.82
CA SER A 36 7.87 2.91 14.91
C SER A 36 8.11 3.45 13.49
N GLU A 37 7.90 2.58 12.51
CA GLU A 37 7.99 2.95 11.10
C GLU A 37 6.93 3.98 10.68
N LEU A 38 5.81 4.05 11.40
CA LEU A 38 4.71 4.99 11.13
C LEU A 38 5.11 6.46 11.33
N GLN A 39 6.24 6.71 12.01
CA GLN A 39 6.77 8.06 12.24
C GLN A 39 7.73 8.50 11.12
N LEU A 40 8.04 7.62 10.17
CA LEU A 40 9.01 7.89 9.11
C LEU A 40 8.32 8.42 7.85
N PRO A 41 8.94 9.38 7.13
CA PRO A 41 8.30 10.07 6.00
C PRO A 41 7.62 9.18 4.95
N PRO A 42 8.20 8.05 4.50
CA PRO A 42 7.55 7.18 3.52
C PRO A 42 6.19 6.63 3.98
N ASN A 43 6.03 6.41 5.29
CA ASN A 43 4.86 5.81 5.89
C ASN A 43 3.86 6.82 6.46
N LEU A 44 4.16 8.13 6.43
CA LEU A 44 3.23 9.17 6.88
C LEU A 44 1.95 9.26 6.04
N THR A 45 1.96 8.65 4.86
CA THR A 45 0.81 8.57 3.95
C THR A 45 -0.15 7.43 4.28
N LEU A 46 0.25 6.52 5.20
CA LEU A 46 -0.60 5.41 5.64
C LEU A 46 -1.86 5.93 6.32
N GLN A 47 -3.01 5.44 5.87
CA GLN A 47 -4.30 5.84 6.41
C GLN A 47 -4.53 5.17 7.78
N PRO A 48 -4.71 5.94 8.86
CA PRO A 48 -4.95 5.36 10.20
C PRO A 48 -6.16 4.42 10.23
N ARG A 49 -7.17 4.70 9.39
CA ARG A 49 -8.38 3.87 9.27
C ARG A 49 -8.07 2.47 8.72
N ALA A 50 -7.09 2.32 7.84
CA ALA A 50 -6.69 1.01 7.32
C ALA A 50 -5.95 0.19 8.39
N LEU A 51 -5.07 0.84 9.16
CA LEU A 51 -4.38 0.19 10.30
C LEU A 51 -5.39 -0.31 11.34
N GLN A 52 -6.38 0.52 11.67
CA GLN A 52 -7.48 0.13 12.57
C GLN A 52 -8.35 -0.99 11.99
N LEU A 53 -8.57 -1.01 10.67
CA LEU A 53 -9.32 -2.08 10.02
C LEU A 53 -8.60 -3.43 10.20
N ILE A 54 -7.27 -3.48 10.00
CA ILE A 54 -6.47 -4.69 10.21
C ILE A 54 -6.62 -5.19 11.65
N GLU A 55 -6.51 -4.30 12.64
CA GLU A 55 -6.70 -4.67 14.06
C GLU A 55 -8.13 -5.17 14.34
N SER A 56 -9.15 -4.55 13.74
CA SER A 56 -10.54 -4.98 13.89
C SER A 56 -10.82 -6.36 13.27
N ILE A 57 -10.12 -6.69 12.17
CA ILE A 57 -10.18 -8.03 11.55
C ILE A 57 -9.48 -9.03 12.47
N ARG A 58 -8.29 -8.70 12.98
CA ARG A 58 -7.56 -9.55 13.93
C ARG A 58 -8.40 -9.90 15.15
N ALA A 59 -9.02 -8.90 15.77
CA ALA A 59 -9.88 -9.10 16.94
C ALA A 59 -11.03 -10.08 16.65
N GLN A 60 -11.69 -9.94 15.50
CA GLN A 60 -12.77 -10.85 15.08
C GLN A 60 -12.28 -12.26 14.77
N VAL A 61 -11.16 -12.39 14.08
CA VAL A 61 -10.55 -13.70 13.77
C VAL A 61 -10.13 -14.40 15.06
N HIS A 62 -9.45 -13.70 15.96
CA HIS A 62 -9.00 -14.28 17.23
C HIS A 62 -10.16 -14.62 18.17
N ALA A 63 -11.26 -13.87 18.12
CA ALA A 63 -12.48 -14.24 18.84
C ALA A 63 -13.13 -15.52 18.30
N ALA A 64 -12.98 -15.81 17.00
CA ALA A 64 -13.58 -16.97 16.36
C ALA A 64 -12.73 -18.24 16.48
N CYS A 65 -11.41 -18.15 16.32
CA CYS A 65 -10.52 -19.31 16.25
C CYS A 65 -9.30 -19.25 17.19
N GLY A 66 -9.27 -18.30 18.13
CA GLY A 66 -8.12 -18.08 19.00
C GLY A 66 -6.95 -17.39 18.29
N PRO A 67 -5.85 -17.10 19.01
CA PRO A 67 -4.69 -16.38 18.48
C PRO A 67 -3.80 -17.30 17.62
N VAL A 68 -4.31 -17.71 16.47
CA VAL A 68 -3.64 -18.62 15.52
C VAL A 68 -3.26 -17.96 14.20
N VAL A 69 -3.81 -16.78 13.90
CA VAL A 69 -3.53 -16.04 12.65
C VAL A 69 -2.71 -14.80 12.97
N SER A 70 -1.59 -14.61 12.27
CA SER A 70 -0.73 -13.43 12.41
C SER A 70 -1.36 -12.18 11.79
N CYS A 71 -0.95 -11.00 12.27
CA CYS A 71 -1.32 -9.74 11.66
C CYS A 71 -0.77 -9.61 10.22
N ALA A 72 0.38 -10.21 9.94
CA ALA A 72 0.95 -10.30 8.60
C ALA A 72 0.00 -11.02 7.62
N ASP A 73 -0.50 -12.20 7.99
CA ASP A 73 -1.45 -12.94 7.15
C ASP A 73 -2.81 -12.25 7.04
N ILE A 74 -3.30 -11.64 8.13
CA ILE A 74 -4.53 -10.84 8.11
C ILE A 74 -4.40 -9.69 7.12
N THR A 75 -3.27 -9.00 7.13
CA THR A 75 -3.00 -7.88 6.20
C THR A 75 -3.03 -8.38 4.77
N ALA A 76 -2.31 -9.46 4.45
CA ALA A 76 -2.25 -10.01 3.10
C ALA A 76 -3.63 -10.50 2.58
N LEU A 77 -4.43 -11.14 3.43
CA LEU A 77 -5.80 -11.55 3.10
C LEU A 77 -6.72 -10.35 2.89
N ALA A 78 -6.63 -9.34 3.77
CA ALA A 78 -7.39 -8.10 3.64
C ALA A 78 -7.04 -7.38 2.34
N THR A 79 -5.78 -7.40 1.90
CA THR A 79 -5.35 -6.83 0.61
C THR A 79 -6.07 -7.50 -0.55
N ARG A 80 -6.02 -8.83 -0.59
CA ARG A 80 -6.61 -9.61 -1.68
C ARG A 80 -8.10 -9.37 -1.75
N ASP A 81 -8.78 -9.42 -0.60
CA ASP A 81 -10.21 -9.18 -0.51
C ASP A 81 -10.56 -7.76 -0.97
N ALA A 82 -9.78 -6.76 -0.55
CA ALA A 82 -9.97 -5.38 -0.97
C ALA A 82 -9.87 -5.21 -2.50
N VAL A 83 -8.83 -5.76 -3.13
CA VAL A 83 -8.66 -5.75 -4.60
C VAL A 83 -9.88 -6.38 -5.28
N ALA A 84 -10.32 -7.55 -4.81
CA ALA A 84 -11.49 -8.23 -5.35
C ALA A 84 -12.79 -7.42 -5.17
N PHE A 85 -12.97 -6.79 -4.01
CA PHE A 85 -14.13 -5.92 -3.75
C PHE A 85 -14.18 -4.69 -4.65
N SER A 86 -13.02 -4.21 -5.14
CA SER A 86 -12.93 -3.09 -6.09
C SER A 86 -13.00 -3.49 -7.55
N GLY A 87 -13.23 -4.77 -7.87
CA GLY A 87 -13.40 -5.26 -9.24
C GLY A 87 -12.18 -5.96 -9.83
N GLY A 88 -11.10 -6.09 -9.06
CA GLY A 88 -9.91 -6.84 -9.46
C GLY A 88 -10.12 -8.35 -9.40
N GLN A 89 -9.17 -9.09 -9.97
CA GLN A 89 -9.17 -10.56 -9.91
C GLN A 89 -8.70 -11.04 -8.53
N GLY A 90 -9.46 -11.97 -7.94
CA GLY A 90 -9.02 -12.68 -6.73
C GLY A 90 -7.84 -13.61 -7.01
N TYR A 91 -6.95 -13.76 -6.03
CA TYR A 91 -5.78 -14.62 -6.11
C TYR A 91 -5.54 -15.37 -4.80
N ASP A 92 -4.69 -16.40 -4.86
CA ASP A 92 -4.29 -17.17 -3.69
C ASP A 92 -3.23 -16.42 -2.90
N VAL A 93 -3.45 -16.36 -1.59
CA VAL A 93 -2.54 -15.73 -0.63
C VAL A 93 -1.82 -16.86 0.13
N PRO A 94 -0.51 -17.04 -0.06
CA PRO A 94 0.29 -17.94 0.78
C PRO A 94 0.15 -17.50 2.24
N LEU A 95 -0.02 -18.43 3.17
CA LEU A 95 -0.19 -18.16 4.60
C LEU A 95 0.96 -18.78 5.42
N GLY A 96 0.98 -18.47 6.71
CA GLY A 96 1.98 -18.95 7.66
C GLY A 96 3.04 -17.90 8.01
N ARG A 97 2.81 -16.62 7.68
CA ARG A 97 3.72 -15.53 8.06
C ARG A 97 3.65 -15.33 9.57
N LEU A 98 4.75 -14.92 10.17
CA LEU A 98 4.82 -14.50 11.56
C LEU A 98 4.98 -12.98 11.65
N ASP A 99 4.51 -12.42 12.76
CA ASP A 99 4.62 -11.00 13.06
C ASP A 99 6.01 -10.69 13.63
N SER A 100 6.65 -9.66 13.08
CA SER A 100 7.98 -9.23 13.49
C SER A 100 8.05 -8.82 14.96
N LEU A 101 9.22 -9.04 15.56
CA LEU A 101 9.54 -8.64 16.93
C LEU A 101 10.12 -7.23 17.03
N ALA A 102 10.27 -6.51 15.93
CA ALA A 102 10.74 -5.13 15.93
C ALA A 102 10.20 -4.37 14.69
N PRO A 103 10.02 -3.04 14.79
CA PRO A 103 9.87 -2.21 13.60
C PRO A 103 11.10 -2.36 12.70
N ALA A 104 10.91 -2.17 11.40
CA ALA A 104 12.02 -2.23 10.46
C ALA A 104 13.00 -1.05 10.67
N PRO A 105 14.29 -1.23 10.37
CA PRO A 105 15.28 -0.17 10.55
C PRO A 105 14.98 1.00 9.62
N SER A 106 15.19 2.22 10.12
CA SER A 106 14.90 3.44 9.36
C SER A 106 15.61 3.49 7.99
N SER A 107 16.83 2.96 7.89
CA SER A 107 17.56 2.87 6.63
C SER A 107 16.77 2.12 5.56
N ALA A 108 16.19 0.98 5.91
CA ALA A 108 15.40 0.20 4.97
C ALA A 108 14.10 0.92 4.61
N VAL A 109 13.49 1.68 5.54
CA VAL A 109 12.28 2.47 5.26
C VAL A 109 12.60 3.60 4.28
N PHE A 110 13.78 4.21 4.38
CA PHE A 110 14.24 5.23 3.45
C PHE A 110 14.70 4.66 2.09
N ASP A 111 15.00 3.37 2.01
CA ASP A 111 15.29 2.66 0.75
C ASP A 111 14.02 2.35 -0.07
N LEU A 112 12.83 2.72 0.43
CA LEU A 112 11.61 2.57 -0.32
C LEU A 112 11.55 3.52 -1.52
N PRO A 113 10.99 3.08 -2.66
CA PRO A 113 10.81 3.95 -3.81
C PRO A 113 9.97 5.17 -3.45
N GLN A 114 10.42 6.35 -3.85
CA GLN A 114 9.68 7.58 -3.64
C GLN A 114 8.75 7.84 -4.81
N ALA A 115 7.66 8.57 -4.58
CA ALA A 115 6.76 9.06 -5.63
C ALA A 115 7.48 9.96 -6.67
N SER A 116 8.64 10.52 -6.31
CA SER A 116 9.51 11.32 -7.18
C SER A 116 10.55 10.51 -7.97
N SER A 117 10.68 9.20 -7.71
CA SER A 117 11.70 8.34 -8.32
C SER A 117 11.55 8.20 -9.84
N ASN A 118 12.67 8.00 -10.54
CA ASN A 118 12.67 7.66 -11.96
C ASN A 118 12.60 6.14 -12.18
N ALA A 119 12.34 5.72 -13.42
CA ALA A 119 12.18 4.30 -13.76
C ALA A 119 13.41 3.44 -13.42
N THR A 120 14.63 3.94 -13.63
CA THR A 120 15.86 3.21 -13.25
C THR A 120 15.90 2.90 -11.76
N THR A 121 15.63 3.90 -10.91
CA THR A 121 15.57 3.70 -9.45
C THR A 121 14.49 2.68 -9.07
N LEU A 122 13.31 2.75 -9.69
CA LEU A 122 12.24 1.78 -9.44
C LEU A 122 12.68 0.36 -9.82
N ILE A 123 13.29 0.20 -11.00
CA ILE A 123 13.79 -1.09 -11.50
C ILE A 123 14.85 -1.65 -10.55
N ASP A 124 15.84 -0.85 -10.15
CA ASP A 124 16.91 -1.30 -9.26
C ASP A 124 16.34 -1.79 -7.92
N VAL A 125 15.40 -1.04 -7.33
CA VAL A 125 14.78 -1.39 -6.05
C VAL A 125 13.93 -2.68 -6.15
N PHE A 126 13.23 -2.89 -7.25
CA PHE A 126 12.46 -4.13 -7.47
C PHE A 126 13.37 -5.33 -7.73
N GLN A 127 14.46 -5.14 -8.48
CA GLN A 127 15.43 -6.20 -8.76
C GLN A 127 16.15 -6.69 -7.50
N THR A 128 16.44 -5.81 -6.53
CA THR A 128 17.00 -6.25 -5.23
C THR A 128 16.06 -7.18 -4.45
N ARG A 129 14.77 -7.19 -4.80
CA ARG A 129 13.73 -8.04 -4.20
C ARG A 129 13.31 -9.19 -5.12
N ASN A 130 14.10 -9.48 -6.15
CA ASN A 130 13.81 -10.52 -7.14
C ASN A 130 12.44 -10.33 -7.83
N LEU A 131 12.05 -9.08 -8.04
CA LEU A 131 10.89 -8.68 -8.83
C LEU A 131 11.40 -8.07 -10.14
N ASP A 132 10.85 -8.53 -11.26
CA ASP A 132 11.27 -8.07 -12.59
C ASP A 132 10.54 -6.79 -13.02
N ASN A 133 10.85 -6.31 -14.23
CA ASN A 133 10.24 -5.08 -14.77
C ASN A 133 8.72 -5.23 -14.99
N VAL A 134 8.24 -6.44 -15.25
CA VAL A 134 6.81 -6.73 -15.42
C VAL A 134 6.12 -6.68 -14.06
N ASP A 135 6.76 -7.24 -13.02
CA ASP A 135 6.30 -7.14 -11.63
C ASP A 135 6.22 -5.67 -11.17
N LEU A 136 7.24 -4.86 -11.48
CA LEU A 136 7.23 -3.42 -11.22
C LEU A 136 5.98 -2.75 -11.80
N VAL A 137 5.80 -2.87 -13.12
CA VAL A 137 4.69 -2.18 -13.81
C VAL A 137 3.33 -2.71 -13.34
N ALA A 138 3.22 -4.01 -13.07
CA ALA A 138 1.99 -4.59 -12.56
C ALA A 138 1.66 -4.05 -11.16
N LEU A 139 2.63 -4.09 -10.23
CA LEU A 139 2.42 -3.63 -8.86
C LEU A 139 2.18 -2.10 -8.78
N SER A 140 2.80 -1.31 -9.65
CA SER A 140 2.45 0.12 -9.80
C SER A 140 1.00 0.32 -10.25
N GLY A 141 0.41 -0.65 -10.98
CA GLY A 141 -1.02 -0.71 -11.28
C GLY A 141 -1.93 -0.74 -10.06
N GLY A 142 -1.41 -1.02 -8.86
CA GLY A 142 -2.14 -0.86 -7.60
C GLY A 142 -2.65 0.57 -7.37
N HIS A 143 -1.99 1.57 -7.97
CA HIS A 143 -2.43 2.97 -7.97
C HIS A 143 -3.68 3.24 -8.83
N THR A 144 -4.29 2.22 -9.44
CA THR A 144 -5.64 2.32 -10.04
C THR A 144 -6.72 2.68 -9.02
N ILE A 145 -6.42 2.52 -7.72
CA ILE A 145 -7.27 2.91 -6.60
C ILE A 145 -6.42 3.62 -5.55
N GLY A 146 -7.04 4.53 -4.80
CA GLY A 146 -6.37 5.26 -3.72
C GLY A 146 -6.09 6.73 -4.04
N LYS A 147 -5.48 7.41 -3.07
CA LYS A 147 -5.20 8.83 -3.06
C LYS A 147 -3.82 9.17 -2.50
N GLY A 148 -3.01 9.87 -3.30
CA GLY A 148 -1.74 10.44 -2.84
C GLY A 148 -1.91 11.80 -2.16
N HIS A 149 -1.07 12.10 -1.18
CA HIS A 149 -0.93 13.46 -0.66
C HIS A 149 -0.27 14.39 -1.69
N CYS A 150 -0.74 15.63 -1.78
CA CYS A 150 -0.16 16.66 -2.65
C CYS A 150 1.35 16.85 -2.49
N SER A 151 1.86 16.72 -1.27
CA SER A 151 3.31 16.79 -0.99
C SER A 151 4.12 15.75 -1.78
N SER A 152 3.58 14.54 -2.00
CA SER A 152 4.27 13.41 -2.65
C SER A 152 4.55 13.62 -4.14
N PHE A 153 3.82 14.52 -4.82
CA PHE A 153 3.99 14.82 -6.25
C PHE A 153 4.18 16.31 -6.54
N SER A 154 4.47 17.10 -5.50
CA SER A 154 4.72 18.54 -5.63
C SER A 154 5.91 18.86 -6.55
N ASN A 155 6.87 17.94 -6.67
CA ASN A 155 8.01 18.06 -7.58
C ASN A 155 7.60 18.16 -9.05
N ARG A 156 6.39 17.71 -9.39
CA ARG A 156 5.86 17.76 -10.76
C ARG A 156 5.23 19.10 -11.11
N PHE A 157 4.91 19.96 -10.15
CA PHE A 157 4.15 21.19 -10.41
C PHE A 157 4.85 22.19 -11.33
N SER A 158 6.14 22.00 -11.61
CA SER A 158 6.91 22.76 -12.61
C SER A 158 6.80 22.22 -14.04
N GLU A 159 6.21 21.04 -14.27
CA GLU A 159 6.05 20.46 -15.59
C GLU A 159 4.97 21.21 -16.40
N ASP A 160 5.29 21.54 -17.66
CA ASP A 160 4.34 22.20 -18.56
C ASP A 160 3.37 21.18 -19.18
N SER A 161 2.38 20.79 -18.39
CA SER A 161 1.27 19.93 -18.80
C SER A 161 -0.05 20.50 -18.28
N ALA A 162 -1.09 20.47 -19.12
CA ALA A 162 -2.43 20.91 -18.72
C ALA A 162 -2.96 20.11 -17.51
N PHE A 163 -2.67 18.81 -17.47
CA PHE A 163 -3.04 17.95 -16.34
C PHE A 163 -2.28 18.32 -15.07
N VAL A 164 -0.97 18.51 -15.16
CA VAL A 164 -0.13 18.90 -14.02
C VAL A 164 -0.54 20.27 -13.46
N ARG A 165 -0.87 21.24 -14.33
CA ARG A 165 -1.42 22.53 -13.89
C ARG A 165 -2.73 22.37 -13.12
N SER A 166 -3.59 21.44 -13.55
CA SER A 166 -4.81 21.09 -12.80
C SER A 166 -4.49 20.45 -11.45
N LEU A 167 -3.50 19.55 -11.37
CA LEU A 167 -3.04 18.97 -10.10
C LEU A 167 -2.49 20.04 -9.15
N ALA A 168 -1.61 20.91 -9.64
CA ALA A 168 -1.02 22.00 -8.87
C ALA A 168 -2.12 22.95 -8.34
N SER A 169 -3.11 23.29 -9.17
CA SER A 169 -4.26 24.09 -8.73
C SER A 169 -5.06 23.39 -7.64
N ASN A 170 -5.27 22.07 -7.77
CA ASN A 170 -6.00 21.28 -6.77
C ASN A 170 -5.27 21.23 -5.41
N CYS A 171 -3.94 21.28 -5.45
CA CYS A 171 -3.05 21.22 -4.28
C CYS A 171 -2.64 22.58 -3.71
N SER A 172 -3.02 23.69 -4.36
CA SER A 172 -2.52 25.03 -4.04
C SER A 172 -2.91 25.57 -2.65
N SER A 173 -4.02 25.08 -2.09
CA SER A 173 -4.55 25.55 -0.80
C SER A 173 -4.18 24.66 0.39
N ASP A 174 -3.80 23.41 0.16
CA ASP A 174 -3.48 22.45 1.22
C ASP A 174 -2.57 21.32 0.68
N PHE A 175 -1.31 21.29 1.14
CA PHE A 175 -0.35 20.25 0.78
C PHE A 175 -0.66 18.88 1.42
N ASN A 176 -1.52 18.84 2.43
CA ASN A 176 -2.01 17.60 3.04
C ASN A 176 -3.26 17.07 2.33
N ARG A 177 -3.80 17.80 1.35
CA ARG A 177 -4.94 17.34 0.58
C ARG A 177 -4.62 16.05 -0.17
N LEU A 178 -5.61 15.16 -0.21
CA LEU A 178 -5.58 13.91 -0.94
C LEU A 178 -6.07 14.10 -2.38
N GLN A 179 -5.35 13.47 -3.32
CA GLN A 179 -5.63 13.46 -4.76
C GLN A 179 -5.78 12.01 -5.23
N ASP A 180 -6.88 11.71 -5.92
CA ASP A 180 -7.08 10.41 -6.56
C ASP A 180 -5.93 10.08 -7.51
N LEU A 181 -5.35 8.89 -7.35
CA LEU A 181 -4.24 8.41 -8.18
C LEU A 181 -4.72 8.00 -9.58
N ASP A 182 -5.88 7.34 -9.64
CA ASP A 182 -6.63 7.18 -10.88
C ASP A 182 -7.67 8.28 -11.02
N VAL A 183 -7.43 9.22 -11.93
CA VAL A 183 -8.33 10.36 -12.16
C VAL A 183 -9.55 10.02 -13.02
N THR A 184 -9.64 8.79 -13.51
CA THR A 184 -10.73 8.30 -14.38
C THR A 184 -11.69 7.40 -13.60
N THR A 185 -11.17 6.45 -12.82
CA THR A 185 -11.96 5.49 -12.02
C THR A 185 -11.39 5.30 -10.60
N PRO A 186 -11.45 6.32 -9.73
CA PRO A 186 -10.73 6.33 -8.44
C PRO A 186 -11.01 5.17 -7.47
N ASP A 187 -12.18 4.55 -7.61
CA ASP A 187 -12.70 3.51 -6.72
C ASP A 187 -12.77 2.13 -7.38
N VAL A 188 -12.33 1.98 -8.64
CA VAL A 188 -12.43 0.73 -9.40
C VAL A 188 -11.03 0.22 -9.72
N PHE A 189 -10.78 -1.05 -9.38
CA PHE A 189 -9.55 -1.71 -9.75
C PHE A 189 -9.64 -2.16 -11.21
N ASP A 190 -9.04 -1.40 -12.13
CA ASP A 190 -9.08 -1.67 -13.56
C ASP A 190 -7.79 -1.21 -14.28
N ILE A 191 -7.82 -1.13 -15.60
CA ILE A 191 -6.66 -0.72 -16.42
C ILE A 191 -6.56 0.80 -16.61
N LYS A 192 -7.45 1.60 -16.02
CA LYS A 192 -7.49 3.04 -16.30
C LYS A 192 -6.24 3.74 -15.84
N TYR A 193 -5.59 3.25 -14.78
CA TYR A 193 -4.22 3.62 -14.41
C TYR A 193 -3.29 3.68 -15.65
N PHE A 194 -3.16 2.58 -16.40
CA PHE A 194 -2.27 2.52 -17.56
C PHE A 194 -2.73 3.43 -18.71
N THR A 195 -4.05 3.53 -18.95
CA THR A 195 -4.58 4.44 -19.98
C THR A 195 -4.38 5.91 -19.62
N ASN A 196 -4.38 6.25 -18.32
CA ASN A 196 -4.05 7.58 -17.81
C ASN A 196 -2.56 7.87 -18.07
N LEU A 197 -1.66 6.90 -17.83
CA LEU A 197 -0.23 7.08 -18.10
C LEU A 197 0.05 7.38 -19.57
N GLN A 198 -0.61 6.68 -20.50
CA GLN A 198 -0.51 6.93 -21.94
C GLN A 198 -0.96 8.34 -22.35
N GLN A 199 -1.84 8.96 -21.55
CA GLN A 199 -2.35 10.31 -21.77
C GLN A 199 -1.55 11.39 -21.02
N GLY A 200 -0.43 11.02 -20.37
CA GLY A 200 0.34 11.96 -19.55
C GLY A 200 -0.34 12.35 -18.24
N LYS A 201 -1.26 11.49 -17.75
CA LYS A 201 -2.10 11.71 -16.57
C LYS A 201 -1.71 10.87 -15.35
N GLY A 202 -0.51 10.29 -15.32
CA GLY A 202 0.01 9.71 -14.07
C GLY A 202 0.13 10.80 -13.01
N VAL A 203 -0.17 10.52 -11.73
CA VAL A 203 -0.10 11.52 -10.65
C VAL A 203 1.33 11.63 -10.12
N PHE A 204 1.95 10.51 -9.74
CA PHE A 204 3.33 10.52 -9.28
C PHE A 204 4.33 10.60 -10.45
N THR A 205 5.56 11.02 -10.13
CA THR A 205 6.67 10.96 -11.10
C THR A 205 7.00 9.52 -11.39
N SER A 206 7.06 8.68 -10.35
CA SER A 206 7.29 7.24 -10.45
C SER A 206 6.33 6.57 -11.44
N ASP A 207 5.04 6.94 -11.40
CA ASP A 207 4.04 6.44 -12.35
C ASP A 207 4.35 6.88 -13.78
N GLN A 208 4.46 8.20 -14.00
CA GLN A 208 4.60 8.73 -15.35
C GLN A 208 5.94 8.36 -16.00
N LYS A 209 6.98 8.07 -15.22
CA LYS A 209 8.28 7.65 -15.75
C LYS A 209 8.28 6.21 -16.27
N LEU A 210 7.31 5.36 -15.91
CA LEU A 210 7.18 4.01 -16.47
C LEU A 210 6.93 4.04 -17.99
N THR A 211 6.29 5.09 -18.52
CA THR A 211 6.05 5.24 -19.96
C THR A 211 7.25 5.79 -20.73
N ALA A 212 8.24 6.35 -20.03
CA ALA A 212 9.38 7.01 -20.64
C ALA A 212 10.62 6.11 -20.74
N ASP A 213 10.59 4.93 -20.13
CA ASP A 213 11.70 3.99 -20.10
C ASP A 213 11.36 2.76 -20.94
N TRP A 214 12.20 2.46 -21.94
CA TRP A 214 11.98 1.36 -22.89
C TRP A 214 11.83 -0.01 -22.21
N ARG A 215 12.38 -0.19 -21.00
CA ARG A 215 12.32 -1.45 -20.23
C ARG A 215 10.92 -1.72 -19.67
N THR A 216 10.12 -0.67 -19.46
CA THR A 216 8.79 -0.73 -18.83
C THR A 216 7.66 -0.27 -19.75
N GLU A 217 7.94 0.62 -20.71
CA GLU A 217 6.94 1.22 -21.61
C GLU A 217 6.11 0.17 -22.35
N TRP A 218 6.74 -0.89 -22.85
CA TRP A 218 6.04 -1.96 -23.57
C TRP A 218 5.03 -2.69 -22.68
N VAL A 219 5.31 -2.83 -21.38
CA VAL A 219 4.41 -3.45 -20.40
C VAL A 219 3.22 -2.53 -20.13
N VAL A 220 3.47 -1.23 -19.91
CA VAL A 220 2.41 -0.23 -19.73
C VAL A 220 1.45 -0.25 -20.91
N ASN A 221 1.98 -0.25 -22.13
CA ASN A 221 1.18 -0.26 -23.35
C ASN A 221 0.34 -1.54 -23.51
N GLY A 222 0.90 -2.71 -23.19
CA GLY A 222 0.13 -3.94 -23.28
C GLY A 222 -0.91 -4.09 -22.17
N PHE A 223 -0.66 -3.61 -20.94
CA PHE A 223 -1.70 -3.59 -19.89
C PHE A 223 -2.84 -2.62 -20.21
N ALA A 224 -2.53 -1.44 -20.77
CA ALA A 224 -3.54 -0.49 -21.22
C ALA A 224 -4.47 -1.06 -22.30
N GLY A 225 -4.03 -2.05 -23.07
CA GLY A 225 -4.82 -2.73 -24.10
C GLY A 225 -5.43 -4.05 -23.67
N ASN A 226 -5.06 -4.61 -22.51
CA ASN A 226 -5.44 -5.96 -22.11
C ASN A 226 -5.59 -6.10 -20.59
N HIS A 227 -6.84 -5.94 -20.12
CA HIS A 227 -7.19 -6.09 -18.70
C HIS A 227 -6.94 -7.49 -18.12
N TRP A 228 -7.03 -8.54 -18.94
CA TRP A 228 -6.79 -9.92 -18.49
C TRP A 228 -5.31 -10.15 -18.22
N TRP A 229 -4.46 -9.57 -19.07
CA TRP A 229 -3.02 -9.64 -18.85
C TRP A 229 -2.61 -8.87 -17.59
N PHE A 230 -3.14 -7.65 -17.40
CA PHE A 230 -2.90 -6.89 -16.18
C PHE A 230 -3.35 -7.65 -14.93
N PHE A 231 -4.59 -8.15 -14.89
CA PHE A 231 -5.12 -8.81 -13.70
C PHE A 231 -4.37 -10.10 -13.36
N GLY A 232 -4.08 -10.93 -14.36
CA GLY A 232 -3.32 -12.17 -14.16
C GLY A 232 -1.90 -11.88 -13.67
N GLN A 233 -1.25 -10.85 -14.21
CA GLN A 233 0.09 -10.48 -13.80
C GLN A 233 0.10 -9.80 -12.42
N PHE A 234 -0.86 -8.93 -12.12
CA PHE A 234 -1.00 -8.31 -10.80
C PHE A 234 -1.16 -9.37 -9.71
N ALA A 235 -2.02 -10.37 -9.93
CA ALA A 235 -2.17 -11.52 -9.04
C ALA A 235 -0.83 -12.25 -8.82
N ALA A 236 -0.13 -12.60 -9.91
CA ALA A 236 1.17 -13.28 -9.82
C ALA A 236 2.21 -12.45 -9.07
N SER A 237 2.32 -11.15 -9.35
CA SER A 237 3.25 -10.24 -8.70
C SER A 237 2.90 -10.00 -7.24
N MET A 238 1.62 -9.94 -6.87
CA MET A 238 1.17 -9.88 -5.48
C MET A 238 1.51 -11.16 -4.71
N THR A 239 1.39 -12.34 -5.34
CA THR A 239 1.83 -13.61 -4.74
C THR A 239 3.35 -13.63 -4.54
N LYS A 240 4.14 -13.15 -5.51
CA LYS A 240 5.60 -13.00 -5.35
C LYS A 240 5.94 -12.04 -4.21
N LEU A 241 5.32 -10.86 -4.20
CA LEU A 241 5.51 -9.84 -3.16
C LEU A 241 5.19 -10.38 -1.77
N GLY A 242 4.07 -11.10 -1.63
CA GLY A 242 3.65 -11.74 -0.39
C GLY A 242 4.58 -12.86 0.09
N ASN A 243 5.42 -13.42 -0.77
CA ASN A 243 6.40 -14.45 -0.42
C ASN A 243 7.78 -13.87 -0.07
N LEU A 244 7.96 -12.55 -0.15
CA LEU A 244 9.21 -11.92 0.24
C LEU A 244 9.40 -12.04 1.75
N GLN A 245 10.52 -12.64 2.12
CA GLN A 245 10.96 -12.79 3.50
C GLN A 245 11.96 -11.69 3.84
N GLY A 246 11.95 -11.27 5.09
CA GLY A 246 12.99 -10.39 5.62
C GLY A 246 14.36 -11.06 5.68
N PRO A 247 15.42 -10.29 6.01
CA PRO A 247 16.78 -10.82 6.17
C PRO A 247 16.89 -11.96 7.19
N GLN A 248 15.96 -12.00 8.16
CA GLN A 248 15.91 -13.02 9.22
C GLN A 248 15.01 -14.22 8.85
N GLY A 249 14.41 -14.23 7.66
CA GLY A 249 13.42 -15.24 7.27
C GLY A 249 12.06 -15.04 7.96
N ASN A 250 11.28 -16.11 8.09
CA ASN A 250 9.98 -16.11 8.76
C ASN A 250 10.13 -16.39 10.26
N VAL A 251 10.75 -15.45 10.99
CA VAL A 251 10.97 -15.53 12.44
C VAL A 251 10.16 -14.44 13.13
N GLY A 252 9.29 -14.83 14.06
CA GLY A 252 8.40 -13.87 14.73
C GLY A 252 7.43 -14.54 15.70
N GLU A 253 6.32 -13.87 15.95
CA GLU A 253 5.24 -14.36 16.82
C GLU A 253 3.87 -14.24 16.17
N ILE A 254 2.83 -14.77 16.82
CA ILE A 254 1.45 -14.37 16.55
C ILE A 254 1.07 -13.38 17.64
N ARG A 255 0.86 -12.11 17.28
CA ARG A 255 0.51 -11.06 18.25
C ARG A 255 -0.92 -11.29 18.76
N ARG A 256 -1.06 -11.58 20.06
CA ARG A 256 -2.30 -12.09 20.66
C ARG A 256 -3.31 -10.99 20.99
N ASN A 257 -2.80 -9.86 21.49
CA ASN A 257 -3.65 -8.82 22.07
C ASN A 257 -3.94 -7.67 21.11
N SER A 258 -2.98 -7.32 20.25
CA SER A 258 -3.12 -6.27 19.23
C SER A 258 -2.00 -6.40 18.20
N CYS A 259 -2.28 -6.02 16.95
CA CYS A 259 -1.25 -5.88 15.92
C CYS A 259 -0.23 -4.77 16.22
N PHE A 260 -0.53 -3.85 17.14
CA PHE A 260 0.31 -2.67 17.37
C PHE A 260 1.42 -2.86 18.41
N VAL A 261 1.39 -3.98 19.13
CA VAL A 261 2.34 -4.29 20.22
C VAL A 261 2.75 -5.76 20.21
N ARG A 262 3.94 -6.02 20.73
CA ARG A 262 4.50 -7.37 20.87
C ARG A 262 3.93 -8.08 22.09
N ASN A 263 3.88 -9.40 22.11
CA ASN A 263 3.32 -10.15 23.24
C ASN A 263 4.06 -9.90 24.57
N GLY A 264 5.36 -9.63 24.51
CA GLY A 264 6.21 -9.36 25.68
C GLY A 264 6.15 -7.92 26.22
N GLN A 265 5.46 -7.00 25.53
CA GLN A 265 5.22 -5.64 26.03
C GLN A 265 3.84 -5.60 26.68
N SER A 266 3.78 -5.20 27.96
CA SER A 266 2.51 -5.03 28.65
C SER A 266 1.71 -3.92 27.98
N ILE A 267 0.45 -4.20 27.62
CA ILE A 267 -0.53 -3.16 27.33
C ILE A 267 -0.74 -2.40 28.62
N LEU A 268 -0.06 -1.27 28.79
CA LEU A 268 -0.50 -0.28 29.76
C LEU A 268 -1.84 0.22 29.24
N THR A 269 -2.93 -0.32 29.78
CA THR A 269 -4.26 0.25 29.63
C THR A 269 -4.20 1.68 30.16
N THR A 270 -4.00 2.65 29.27
CA THR A 270 -4.36 4.03 29.54
C THR A 270 -5.89 4.08 29.54
N THR A 271 -6.49 3.76 30.68
CA THR A 271 -7.81 4.27 31.02
C THR A 271 -7.67 5.79 31.17
N SER A 272 -7.79 6.50 30.05
CA SER A 272 -8.18 7.90 30.05
C SER A 272 -9.46 8.00 29.25
N ASP A 273 -10.56 7.67 29.92
CA ASP A 273 -11.85 8.31 29.67
C ASP A 273 -11.64 9.82 29.87
N GLU A 274 -11.22 10.56 28.83
CA GLU A 274 -11.51 11.98 28.67
C GLU A 274 -11.55 12.34 27.18
N GLY A 275 -12.77 12.46 26.64
CA GLY A 275 -13.14 13.56 25.73
C GLY A 275 -12.70 13.50 24.26
N LEU A 276 -13.33 12.65 23.44
CA LEU A 276 -13.79 13.11 22.11
C LEU A 276 -15.30 13.39 22.18
N ALA A 277 -15.64 14.46 22.91
CA ALA A 277 -16.93 15.11 22.83
C ALA A 277 -16.75 16.45 22.11
N ALA A 278 -17.52 16.60 21.02
CA ALA A 278 -17.99 17.82 20.40
C ALA A 278 -16.97 18.87 19.92
N SER A 279 -16.95 19.07 18.60
CA SER A 279 -17.01 20.41 18.03
C SER A 279 -17.87 20.36 16.77
N ALA A 280 -18.87 21.22 16.76
CA ALA A 280 -19.78 21.51 15.66
C ALA A 280 -19.05 22.11 14.44
#